data_AF-A0A7S0BBZ0-F1
#
_entry.id   AF-A0A7S0BBZ0-F1
#
_cell.length_a   1.000
_cell.length_b   1.000
_cell.length_c   1.000
_cell.angle_alpha   90.00
_cell.angle_beta   90.00
_cell.angle_gamma   90.00
#
_symmetry.space_group_name_H-M   'P 1'
#
loop_
_entity.id
_entity.type
_entity.pdbx_description
1 polymer ?
#
loop_
_entity_poly.entity_id
_entity_poly.type
_entity_poly.pdbx_seq_one_letter_code
_entity_poly.pdbx_strand_id
1 'polypeptide(L)'
;KEVLVADFHETLLYFWLHLVHYAIEATSNPTDDFEGFLLMNPQLVNSDLILDYYTQDVIWHNPDAQVEVVMPDKKPLPSLLGGARGTAATPSKDRPRAFAREVDDQAFLELFEECRLPSWGHE
;
A
#
# COMPACT_ATOMS: atom_id res chain seq x y z
N LYS A 1 37.77 -5.98 13.15
CA LYS A 1 37.39 -5.42 11.83
C LYS A 1 35.88 -5.26 11.91
N GLU A 2 35.41 -4.13 12.41
CA GLU A 2 33.98 -3.84 12.45
C GLU A 2 33.49 -3.82 11.01
N VAL A 3 32.61 -4.76 10.69
CA VAL A 3 31.85 -4.71 9.45
C VAL A 3 30.93 -3.51 9.65
N LEU A 4 31.19 -2.42 8.93
CA LEU A 4 30.25 -1.33 8.77
C LEU A 4 29.01 -1.96 8.13
N VAL A 5 28.08 -2.45 8.95
CA VAL A 5 26.70 -2.66 8.53
C VAL A 5 26.30 -1.28 8.05
N ALA A 6 26.14 -1.13 6.73
CA ALA A 6 25.61 0.11 6.19
C ALA A 6 24.34 0.42 6.99
N ASP A 7 24.27 1.58 7.63
CA ASP A 7 23.17 1.93 8.52
C ASP A 7 21.86 1.70 7.76
N PHE A 8 21.08 0.76 8.27
CA PHE A 8 19.81 0.38 7.67
C PHE A 8 18.88 1.59 7.70
N HIS A 9 18.30 1.94 6.57
CA HIS A 9 17.41 3.10 6.44
C HIS A 9 16.00 2.61 6.11
N GLU A 10 15.17 2.49 7.15
CA GLU A 10 13.87 1.83 7.07
C GLU A 10 12.91 2.53 6.10
N THR A 11 12.87 3.87 6.12
CA THR A 11 12.03 4.65 5.19
C THR A 11 12.45 4.44 3.74
N LEU A 12 13.76 4.38 3.47
CA LEU A 12 14.29 4.10 2.13
C LEU A 12 13.86 2.72 1.63
N LEU A 13 14.01 1.69 2.46
CA LEU A 13 13.57 0.34 2.11
C LEU A 13 12.06 0.30 1.82
N TYR A 14 11.26 0.89 2.72
CA TYR A 14 9.81 0.93 2.58
C TYR A 14 9.38 1.62 1.29
N PHE A 15 9.99 2.76 0.96
CA PHE A 15 9.73 3.50 -0.27
C PHE A 15 9.95 2.64 -1.52
N TRP A 16 11.10 1.99 -1.64
CA TRP A 16 11.42 1.17 -2.80
C TRP A 16 10.55 -0.08 -2.88
N LEU A 17 10.28 -0.73 -1.75
CA LEU A 17 9.39 -1.88 -1.69
C LEU A 17 7.98 -1.50 -2.16
N HIS A 18 7.46 -0.36 -1.70
CA HIS A 18 6.16 0.14 -2.10
C HIS A 18 6.08 0.45 -3.59
N LEU A 19 7.10 1.12 -4.15
CA LEU A 19 7.13 1.45 -5.57
C LEU A 19 7.26 0.22 -6.48
N VAL A 20 8.09 -0.75 -6.10
CA VAL A 20 8.22 -2.00 -6.84
C VAL A 20 6.91 -2.78 -6.80
N HIS A 21 6.29 -2.92 -5.62
CA HIS A 21 4.99 -3.57 -5.48
C HIS A 21 3.91 -2.87 -6.31
N TYR A 22 3.84 -1.54 -6.24
CA TYR A 22 2.93 -0.76 -7.07
C TYR A 22 3.17 -0.99 -8.57
N ALA A 23 4.42 -1.02 -9.02
CA ALA A 23 4.76 -1.25 -10.42
C ALA A 23 4.36 -2.64 -10.91
N ILE A 24 4.56 -3.68 -10.09
CA ILE A 24 4.13 -5.06 -10.40
C ILE A 24 2.62 -5.12 -10.61
N GLU A 25 1.85 -4.45 -9.76
CA GLU A 25 0.38 -4.45 -9.84
C GLU A 25 -0.16 -3.52 -10.94
N ALA A 26 0.52 -2.39 -11.19
CA ALA A 26 0.09 -1.38 -12.16
C ALA A 26 0.49 -1.71 -13.60
N THR A 27 1.52 -2.54 -13.80
CA THR A 27 2.04 -2.88 -15.13
C THR A 27 1.95 -4.38 -15.39
N SER A 28 1.28 -4.76 -16.49
CA SER A 28 1.27 -6.15 -16.95
C SER A 28 2.49 -6.37 -17.84
N ASN A 29 3.49 -7.10 -17.32
CA ASN A 29 4.68 -7.44 -18.06
C ASN A 29 4.39 -8.61 -19.04
N PRO A 30 4.40 -8.38 -20.37
CA PRO A 30 4.03 -9.42 -21.33
C PRO A 30 5.05 -10.56 -21.44
N THR A 31 6.30 -10.30 -21.06
CA THR A 31 7.42 -11.23 -21.20
C THR A 31 7.80 -11.93 -19.90
N ASP A 32 7.19 -11.53 -18.77
CA ASP A 32 7.38 -12.08 -17.42
C ASP A 32 8.85 -12.15 -16.96
N ASP A 33 9.71 -11.32 -17.52
CA ASP A 33 11.14 -11.22 -17.23
C ASP A 33 11.50 -9.86 -16.60
N PHE A 34 12.64 -9.82 -15.91
CA PHE A 34 13.08 -8.60 -15.22
C PHE A 34 13.43 -7.46 -16.19
N GLU A 35 13.97 -7.76 -17.37
CA GLU A 35 14.36 -6.72 -18.35
C GLU A 35 13.12 -6.04 -18.91
N GLY A 36 12.08 -6.82 -19.26
CA GLY A 36 10.76 -6.32 -19.62
C GLY A 36 10.12 -5.45 -18.53
N PHE A 37 10.22 -5.88 -17.27
CA PHE A 37 9.72 -5.10 -16.12
C PHE A 37 10.40 -3.73 -16.00
N LEU A 38 11.74 -3.67 -16.12
CA LEU A 38 12.47 -2.41 -16.08
C LEU A 38 12.17 -1.50 -17.27
N LEU A 39 11.98 -2.07 -18.46
CA LEU A 39 11.60 -1.31 -19.66
C LEU A 39 10.24 -0.64 -19.51
N MET A 40 9.30 -1.30 -18.80
CA MET A 40 7.97 -0.75 -18.49
C MET A 40 7.99 0.26 -17.34
N ASN A 41 8.95 0.14 -16.42
CA ASN A 41 9.06 0.98 -15.23
C ASN A 41 10.42 1.67 -15.11
N PRO A 42 10.82 2.50 -16.10
CA PRO A 42 12.16 3.10 -16.14
C PRO A 42 12.44 4.01 -14.95
N GLN A 43 11.41 4.58 -14.32
CA GLN A 43 11.56 5.40 -13.11
C GLN A 43 12.21 4.66 -11.95
N LEU A 44 12.06 3.32 -11.85
CA LEU A 44 12.64 2.54 -10.75
C LEU A 44 14.17 2.45 -10.81
N VAL A 45 14.78 2.78 -11.95
CA VAL A 45 16.23 2.81 -12.13
C VAL A 45 16.81 4.16 -11.66
N ASN A 46 15.97 5.19 -11.50
CA ASN A 46 16.42 6.50 -11.05
C ASN A 46 16.57 6.52 -9.51
N SER A 47 17.80 6.49 -9.00
CA SER A 47 18.08 6.58 -7.56
C SER A 47 17.49 7.82 -6.89
N ASP A 48 17.34 8.90 -7.65
CA ASP A 48 16.89 10.20 -7.13
C ASP A 48 15.36 10.29 -7.05
N LEU A 49 14.63 9.26 -7.51
CA LEU A 49 13.17 9.23 -7.48
C LEU A 49 12.60 9.46 -6.07
N ILE A 50 13.30 9.01 -5.03
CA ILE A 50 12.89 9.26 -3.65
C ILE A 50 12.80 10.76 -3.32
N LEU A 51 13.65 11.59 -3.93
CA LEU A 51 13.67 13.03 -3.72
C LEU A 51 12.47 13.76 -4.37
N ASP A 52 11.69 13.07 -5.21
CA ASP A 52 10.43 13.61 -5.71
C ASP A 52 9.31 13.52 -4.65
N TYR A 53 9.44 12.58 -3.71
CA TYR A 53 8.46 12.33 -2.64
C TYR A 53 8.90 12.92 -1.31
N TYR A 54 10.22 12.98 -1.08
CA TYR A 54 10.81 13.43 0.17
C TYR A 54 11.73 14.64 0.00
N THR A 55 11.78 15.53 0.99
CA THR A 55 12.88 16.49 1.13
C THR A 55 14.18 15.82 1.58
N GLN A 56 15.30 16.43 1.21
CA GLN A 56 16.63 15.97 1.63
C GLN A 56 16.79 16.01 3.15
N ASP A 57 16.21 17.01 3.81
CA ASP A 57 16.21 17.10 5.27
C ASP A 57 15.51 15.91 5.93
N VAL A 58 14.36 15.49 5.40
CA VAL A 58 13.60 14.35 5.96
C VAL A 58 14.34 13.03 5.75
N ILE A 59 14.97 12.80 4.59
CA ILE A 59 15.58 11.49 4.31
C ILE A 59 17.04 11.39 4.78
N TRP A 60 17.82 12.47 4.68
CA TRP A 60 19.27 12.42 5.00
C TRP A 60 19.61 13.00 6.37
N HIS A 61 18.82 13.94 6.89
CA HIS A 61 19.14 14.66 8.12
C HIS A 61 18.25 14.28 9.30
N ASN A 62 17.14 13.57 9.08
CA ASN A 62 16.30 13.05 10.14
C ASN A 62 16.75 11.63 10.55
N PRO A 63 17.25 11.42 11.78
CA PRO A 63 17.60 10.09 12.27
C PRO A 63 16.37 9.18 12.42
N ASP A 64 15.19 9.74 12.68
CA ASP A 64 13.96 8.96 12.85
C ASP A 64 13.60 8.21 11.55
N ALA A 65 13.86 8.82 10.39
CA ALA A 65 13.62 8.19 9.09
C ALA A 65 14.46 6.93 8.84
N GLN A 66 15.57 6.74 9.57
CA GLN A 66 16.38 5.53 9.49
C GLN A 66 15.79 4.36 10.29
N VAL A 67 15.15 4.66 11.42
CA VAL A 67 14.71 3.66 12.42
C VAL A 67 13.22 3.37 12.32
N GLU A 68 12.44 4.28 11.72
CA GLU A 68 11.01 4.11 11.49
C GLU A 68 10.62 4.65 10.11
N VAL A 69 9.50 4.13 9.60
CA VAL A 69 8.94 4.59 8.34
C VAL A 69 8.29 5.96 8.52
N VAL A 70 8.89 6.98 7.89
CA VAL A 70 8.36 8.34 7.84
C VAL A 70 7.59 8.55 6.53
N MET A 71 6.43 9.19 6.62
CA MET A 71 5.61 9.50 5.44
C MET A 71 6.26 10.59 4.57
N PRO A 72 6.08 10.54 3.24
CA PRO A 72 6.63 11.57 2.36
C PRO A 72 5.98 12.93 2.55
N ASP A 73 6.79 13.98 2.52
CA ASP A 73 6.40 15.37 2.80
C ASP A 73 6.08 16.18 1.52
N LYS A 74 6.63 15.80 0.36
CA LYS A 74 6.36 16.50 -0.92
C LYS A 74 5.14 15.96 -1.64
N LYS A 75 5.02 14.63 -1.73
CA LYS A 75 4.00 13.97 -2.55
C LYS A 75 3.58 12.64 -1.92
N PRO A 76 2.28 12.28 -1.90
CA PRO A 76 1.86 10.97 -1.42
C PRO A 76 2.37 9.84 -2.32
N LEU A 77 2.62 8.67 -1.73
CA LEU A 77 2.98 7.48 -2.49
C LEU A 77 1.83 7.02 -3.41
N PRO A 78 2.12 6.45 -4.58
CA PRO A 78 1.10 5.90 -5.47
C PRO A 78 0.26 4.82 -4.78
N SER A 79 -1.04 4.77 -5.05
CA SER A 79 -1.93 3.75 -4.48
C SER A 79 -2.83 3.15 -5.56
N LEU A 80 -3.04 1.85 -5.49
CA LEU A 80 -3.91 1.10 -6.41
C LEU A 80 -5.40 1.40 -6.16
N LEU A 81 -5.74 1.87 -4.96
CA LEU A 81 -7.12 2.16 -4.57
C LEU A 81 -7.68 3.46 -5.20
N GLY A 82 -6.82 4.31 -5.78
CA GLY A 82 -7.22 5.52 -6.48
C GLY A 82 -7.75 5.29 -7.91
N GLY A 83 -7.64 4.06 -8.43
CA GLY A 83 -8.05 3.69 -9.78
C GLY A 83 -9.54 3.39 -9.95
N ALA A 84 -10.34 3.42 -8.88
CA ALA A 84 -11.79 3.39 -8.97
C ALA A 84 -12.28 4.71 -9.60
N ARG A 85 -12.27 4.73 -10.93
CA ARG A 85 -12.85 5.75 -11.79
C ARG A 85 -14.23 6.13 -11.22
N GLY A 86 -14.38 7.40 -10.88
CA GLY A 86 -15.42 7.94 -9.99
C GLY A 86 -16.77 7.24 -10.02
N THR A 87 -17.17 6.70 -8.88
CA THR A 87 -18.50 7.00 -8.36
C THR A 87 -18.30 7.89 -7.15
N ALA A 88 -18.46 9.19 -7.36
CA ALA A 88 -18.83 10.09 -6.27
C ALA A 88 -20.22 9.66 -5.81
N ALA A 89 -20.29 8.56 -5.04
CA ALA A 89 -21.46 8.25 -4.25
C ALA A 89 -21.47 9.29 -3.13
N THR A 90 -22.33 10.30 -3.32
CA THR A 90 -22.89 11.07 -2.21
C THR A 90 -23.13 10.16 -1.01
N PRO A 91 -22.82 10.58 0.23
CA PRO A 91 -23.24 9.85 1.41
C PRO A 91 -24.77 9.91 1.48
N SER A 92 -25.45 8.99 0.79
CA SER A 92 -26.87 8.75 0.95
C SER A 92 -27.06 8.29 2.39
N LYS A 93 -27.62 9.19 3.21
CA LYS A 93 -28.18 8.86 4.53
C LYS A 93 -29.29 7.82 4.47
N ASP A 94 -29.74 7.46 3.27
CA ASP A 94 -30.76 6.46 3.00
C ASP A 94 -30.17 5.20 2.35
N ARG A 95 -29.08 4.64 2.89
CA ARG A 95 -28.78 3.23 2.62
C ARG A 95 -29.68 2.38 3.53
N PRO A 96 -30.71 1.68 3.02
CA PRO A 96 -31.33 0.63 3.80
C PRO A 96 -30.24 -0.38 4.14
N ARG A 97 -30.05 -0.59 5.44
CA ARG A 97 -29.04 -1.46 6.05
C ARG A 97 -29.35 -2.91 5.65
N ALA A 98 -29.02 -3.29 4.41
CA ALA A 98 -29.43 -4.54 3.79
C ALA A 98 -28.80 -5.80 4.42
N PHE A 99 -27.99 -5.65 5.48
CA PHE A 99 -27.43 -6.76 6.25
C PHE A 99 -27.44 -6.52 7.76
N ALA A 100 -28.37 -5.72 8.28
CA ALA A 100 -28.79 -5.90 9.67
C ALA A 100 -29.90 -6.96 9.71
N ARG A 101 -29.62 -8.18 9.27
CA ARG A 101 -30.33 -9.32 9.85
C ARG A 101 -29.76 -9.40 11.25
N GLU A 102 -30.55 -8.97 12.24
CA GLU A 102 -30.25 -9.10 13.66
C GLU A 102 -30.13 -10.61 13.96
N VAL A 103 -28.98 -11.19 13.67
CA VAL A 103 -28.61 -12.50 14.19
C VAL A 103 -28.26 -12.25 15.65
N ASP A 104 -29.00 -12.87 16.55
CA ASP A 104 -28.71 -12.84 17.99
C ASP A 104 -27.25 -13.27 18.22
N ASP A 105 -26.57 -12.62 19.17
CA ASP A 105 -25.12 -12.78 19.37
C ASP A 105 -24.73 -14.25 19.58
N GLN A 106 -25.61 -15.04 20.19
CA GLN A 106 -25.41 -16.47 20.41
C GLN A 106 -25.42 -17.26 19.09
N ALA A 107 -26.38 -16.96 18.22
CA ALA A 107 -26.46 -17.59 16.90
C ALA A 107 -25.29 -17.16 15.99
N PHE A 108 -24.76 -15.94 16.19
CA PHE A 108 -23.55 -15.50 15.51
C PHE A 108 -22.31 -16.30 15.94
N LEU A 109 -22.13 -16.50 17.24
CA LEU A 109 -21.00 -17.26 17.79
C LEU A 109 -21.02 -18.72 17.29
N GLU A 110 -22.19 -19.36 17.28
CA GLU A 110 -22.34 -20.73 16.77
C GLU A 110 -21.94 -20.81 15.28
N LEU A 111 -22.42 -19.88 14.45
CA LEU A 111 -22.05 -19.85 13.03
C LEU A 111 -20.57 -19.54 12.80
N PHE A 112 -19.96 -18.73 13.67
CA PHE A 112 -18.53 -18.41 13.62
C PHE A 112 -17.68 -19.63 13.97
N GLU A 113 -18.01 -20.32 15.06
CA GLU A 113 -17.33 -21.56 15.48
C GLU A 113 -17.49 -22.67 14.45
N GLU A 114 -18.64 -22.74 13.78
CA GLU A 114 -18.90 -23.70 12.70
C GLU A 114 -18.31 -23.30 11.33
N CYS A 115 -17.71 -22.10 11.20
CA CYS A 115 -17.22 -21.54 9.93
C CYS A 115 -18.32 -21.44 8.84
N ARG A 116 -19.57 -21.19 9.22
CA ARG A 116 -20.74 -21.12 8.32
C ARG A 116 -21.32 -19.72 8.18
N LEU A 117 -20.60 -18.69 8.63
CA LEU A 117 -21.04 -17.32 8.44
C LEU A 117 -21.18 -17.01 6.94
N PRO A 118 -22.32 -16.47 6.50
CA PRO A 118 -22.42 -15.88 5.17
C PRO A 118 -21.36 -14.77 5.09
N SER A 119 -20.75 -14.62 3.92
CA SER A 119 -19.57 -13.79 3.62
C SER A 119 -19.43 -12.51 4.46
N TRP A 120 -18.18 -12.08 4.65
CA TRP A 120 -17.80 -10.91 5.45
C TRP A 120 -18.20 -9.56 4.81
N GLY A 121 -19.42 -9.44 4.28
CA GLY A 121 -20.04 -8.20 3.83
C GLY A 121 -19.29 -7.40 2.76
N HIS A 122 -18.33 -8.01 2.06
CA HIS A 122 -17.52 -7.39 1.01
C HIS A 122 -17.94 -7.87 -0.38
N GLU A 123 -19.25 -7.92 -0.65
CA GLU A 123 -19.80 -8.02 -2.00
C GLU A 123 -20.61 -6.76 -2.35
#